data_AF-A0A6M6DWU8-F1
#
_entry.id   AF-A0A6M6DWU8-F1
#
_cell.length_a   1.000
_cell.length_b   1.000
_cell.length_c   1.000
_cell.angle_alpha   90.00
_cell.angle_beta   90.00
_cell.angle_gamma   90.00
#
_symmetry.space_group_name_H-M   'P 1'
#
loop_
_entity.id
_entity.type
_entity.pdbx_description
1 polymer ?
#
loop_
_entity_poly.entity_id
_entity_poly.type
_entity_poly.pdbx_seq_one_letter_code
_entity_poly.pdbx_strand_id
1 'polypeptide(L)'
;MIKSKLLWKVSGLEILVIFWFVVNGASVSMTHPTTHYLQFLGIVPLAIGIAFYLTKTKKWPHFFSFQQNMSFKTRILFLSPLLLYLLIILIGNKGVHGSSIVDLVLILLTQTLVIAFVEEMVFRGFILNLLLAKSYKVAVLLSSFLFAFTHSLNMLSGQSVANTIF
;
A
#
# COMPACT_ATOMS: atom_id res chain seq x y z
N MET A 1 2.00 28.26 2.78
CA MET A 1 1.09 28.01 1.66
C MET A 1 1.63 26.84 0.81
N ILE A 2 0.82 25.84 0.43
CA ILE A 2 1.30 24.76 -0.47
C ILE A 2 1.33 25.33 -1.89
N LYS A 3 2.47 25.21 -2.59
CA LYS A 3 2.55 25.64 -4.00
C LYS A 3 1.56 24.83 -4.83
N SER A 4 0.78 25.48 -5.70
CA SER A 4 -0.25 24.83 -6.54
C SER A 4 0.25 23.57 -7.27
N LYS A 5 1.46 23.62 -7.86
CA LYS A 5 2.09 22.46 -8.52
C LYS A 5 2.33 21.26 -7.60
N LEU A 6 2.59 21.48 -6.32
CA LEU A 6 2.81 20.40 -5.35
C LEU A 6 1.48 19.73 -4.97
N LEU A 7 0.41 20.51 -4.78
CA LEU A 7 -0.94 19.98 -4.54
C LEU A 7 -1.38 19.08 -5.70
N TRP A 8 -1.24 19.54 -6.94
CA TRP A 8 -1.62 18.76 -8.12
C TRP A 8 -0.89 17.41 -8.20
N LYS A 9 0.40 17.35 -7.84
CA LYS A 9 1.15 16.09 -7.82
C LYS A 9 0.64 15.13 -6.75
N VAL A 10 0.39 15.63 -5.54
CA VAL A 10 -0.11 14.81 -4.41
C VAL A 10 -1.53 14.31 -4.72
N SER A 11 -2.43 15.20 -5.13
CA SER A 11 -3.79 14.83 -5.51
C SER A 11 -3.83 13.86 -6.70
N GLY A 12 -2.96 14.06 -7.70
CA GLY A 12 -2.87 13.14 -8.83
C GLY A 12 -2.41 11.73 -8.44
N LEU A 13 -1.47 11.62 -7.50
CA LEU A 13 -1.04 10.33 -6.96
C LEU A 13 -2.15 9.65 -6.15
N GLU A 14 -2.86 10.41 -5.32
CA GLU A 14 -3.99 9.89 -4.55
C GLU A 14 -5.11 9.37 -5.45
N ILE A 15 -5.51 10.17 -6.44
CA ILE A 15 -6.56 9.79 -7.41
C ILE A 15 -6.14 8.54 -8.20
N LEU A 16 -4.86 8.43 -8.59
CA LEU A 16 -4.33 7.25 -9.27
C LEU A 16 -4.49 6.00 -8.42
N VAL A 17 -4.15 6.08 -7.13
CA VAL A 17 -4.30 4.95 -6.19
C VAL A 17 -5.78 4.59 -6.04
N ILE A 18 -6.63 5.57 -5.72
CA ILE A 18 -8.08 5.36 -5.56
C ILE A 18 -8.66 4.71 -6.81
N PHE A 19 -8.30 5.17 -8.01
CA PHE A 19 -8.77 4.57 -9.26
C PHE A 19 -8.44 3.08 -9.34
N TRP A 20 -7.20 2.69 -9.08
CA TRP A 20 -6.80 1.28 -9.15
C TRP A 20 -7.46 0.42 -8.06
N PHE A 21 -7.63 0.95 -6.85
CA PHE A 21 -8.35 0.24 -5.77
C PHE A 21 -9.85 0.06 -6.09
N VAL A 22 -10.49 1.08 -6.66
CA VAL A 22 -11.89 1.00 -7.12
C VAL A 22 -12.04 -0.01 -8.26
N VAL A 23 -11.15 0.02 -9.26
CA VAL A 23 -11.16 -0.95 -10.36
C VAL A 23 -10.95 -2.37 -9.85
N ASN A 24 -10.03 -2.56 -8.89
CA ASN A 24 -9.83 -3.85 -8.25
C ASN A 24 -11.09 -4.32 -7.51
N GLY A 25 -11.69 -3.46 -6.68
CA GLY A 25 -12.93 -3.77 -5.97
C GLY A 25 -14.10 -4.12 -6.89
N ALA A 26 -14.27 -3.38 -8.00
CA ALA A 26 -15.25 -3.68 -9.03
C ALA A 26 -14.98 -5.05 -9.69
N SER A 27 -13.72 -5.31 -10.06
CA SER A 27 -13.32 -6.59 -10.66
C SER A 27 -13.61 -7.78 -9.74
N VAL A 28 -13.30 -7.67 -8.46
CA VAL A 28 -13.59 -8.69 -7.45
C VAL A 28 -15.09 -8.90 -7.27
N SER A 29 -15.87 -7.81 -7.26
CA SER A 29 -17.32 -7.87 -7.13
C SER A 29 -18.00 -8.53 -8.34
N MET A 30 -17.40 -8.45 -9.53
CA MET A 30 -17.93 -9.07 -10.75
C MET A 30 -17.49 -10.53 -10.92
N THR A 31 -16.25 -10.85 -10.53
CA THR A 31 -15.65 -12.16 -10.80
C THR A 31 -15.79 -13.16 -9.66
N HIS A 32 -16.12 -12.70 -8.45
CA HIS A 32 -16.28 -13.51 -7.24
C HIS A 32 -15.17 -14.58 -7.10
N PRO A 33 -13.89 -14.17 -7.08
CA PRO A 33 -12.78 -15.11 -7.06
C PRO A 33 -12.84 -15.99 -5.81
N THR A 34 -12.71 -17.30 -6.03
CA THR A 34 -12.78 -18.31 -4.98
C THR A 34 -11.56 -18.32 -4.06
N THR A 35 -10.44 -17.72 -4.48
CA THR A 35 -9.20 -17.64 -3.71
C THR A 35 -8.83 -16.20 -3.37
N HIS A 36 -8.38 -15.97 -2.13
CA HIS A 36 -8.13 -14.63 -1.59
C HIS A 36 -7.01 -13.87 -2.31
N TYR A 37 -5.96 -14.53 -2.80
CA TYR A 37 -4.88 -13.84 -3.50
C TYR A 37 -5.31 -13.28 -4.87
N LEU A 38 -6.32 -13.88 -5.52
CA LEU A 38 -6.86 -13.36 -6.79
C LEU A 38 -7.63 -12.05 -6.60
N GLN A 39 -8.05 -11.72 -5.38
CA GLN A 39 -8.77 -10.48 -5.06
C GLN A 39 -7.91 -9.22 -5.26
N PHE A 40 -6.60 -9.35 -5.46
CA PHE A 40 -5.67 -8.23 -5.59
C PHE A 40 -5.05 -8.10 -6.98
N LEU A 41 -5.47 -8.94 -7.93
CA LEU A 41 -4.92 -8.94 -9.29
C LEU A 41 -5.11 -7.61 -10.03
N GLY A 42 -6.17 -6.86 -9.72
CA GLY A 42 -6.41 -5.54 -10.30
C GLY A 42 -5.34 -4.52 -9.95
N ILE A 43 -4.57 -4.72 -8.86
CA ILE A 43 -3.49 -3.82 -8.41
C ILE A 43 -2.14 -4.18 -9.04
N VAL A 44 -1.98 -5.40 -9.56
CA VAL A 44 -0.71 -5.89 -10.15
C VAL A 44 -0.18 -4.98 -11.26
N PRO A 45 -1.00 -4.48 -12.21
CA PRO A 45 -0.49 -3.57 -13.25
C PRO A 45 0.08 -2.26 -12.69
N LEU A 46 -0.52 -1.71 -11.63
CA LEU A 46 0.00 -0.53 -10.95
C LEU A 46 1.35 -0.83 -10.29
N ALA A 47 1.47 -1.95 -9.59
CA ALA A 47 2.72 -2.39 -8.98
C ALA A 47 3.84 -2.54 -10.02
N ILE A 48 3.55 -3.22 -11.14
CA ILE A 48 4.49 -3.37 -12.25
C ILE A 48 4.87 -2.00 -12.84
N GLY A 49 3.89 -1.11 -13.04
CA GLY A 49 4.13 0.24 -13.54
C GLY A 49 5.07 1.04 -12.65
N ILE A 50 4.87 1.00 -11.33
CA ILE A 50 5.75 1.64 -10.35
C ILE A 50 7.15 1.01 -10.38
N ALA A 51 7.25 -0.32 -10.34
CA ALA A 51 8.53 -1.02 -10.37
C ALA A 51 9.32 -0.74 -11.66
N PHE A 52 8.64 -0.70 -12.81
CA PHE A 52 9.22 -0.34 -14.10
C PHE A 52 9.70 1.11 -14.10
N TYR A 53 8.89 2.06 -13.61
CA TYR A 53 9.28 3.45 -13.45
C TYR A 53 10.55 3.61 -12.61
N LEU A 54 10.61 2.96 -11.45
CA LEU A 54 11.77 3.03 -10.54
C LEU A 54 13.02 2.44 -11.18
N THR A 55 12.87 1.33 -11.90
CA THR A 55 13.98 0.64 -12.58
C THR A 55 14.51 1.48 -13.73
N LYS A 56 13.62 2.01 -14.58
CA LYS A 56 14.01 2.88 -15.72
C LYS A 56 14.66 4.18 -15.25
N THR A 57 14.15 4.78 -14.17
CA THR A 57 14.70 6.03 -13.64
C THR A 57 15.87 5.84 -12.67
N LYS A 58 16.23 4.59 -12.33
CA LYS A 58 17.24 4.23 -11.32
C LYS A 58 16.99 4.90 -9.95
N LYS A 59 15.72 5.14 -9.61
CA LYS A 59 15.32 5.85 -8.37
C LYS A 59 15.06 4.93 -7.19
N TRP A 60 15.30 3.62 -7.32
CA TRP A 60 15.21 2.68 -6.20
C TRP A 60 15.93 3.18 -4.95
N PRO A 61 17.19 3.65 -5.01
CA PRO A 61 17.85 4.16 -3.83
C PRO A 61 17.15 5.39 -3.29
N HIS A 62 16.71 6.35 -4.10
CA HIS A 62 16.10 7.58 -3.59
C HIS A 62 14.87 7.34 -2.68
N PHE A 63 14.07 6.32 -2.95
CA PHE A 63 12.87 6.00 -2.17
C PHE A 63 13.10 4.91 -1.10
N PHE A 64 14.09 4.04 -1.27
CA PHE A 64 14.40 2.95 -0.31
C PHE A 64 15.70 3.18 0.52
N SER A 65 16.54 4.15 0.18
CA SER A 65 17.87 4.35 0.80
C SER A 65 17.79 4.79 2.24
N PHE A 66 16.67 5.37 2.68
CA PHE A 66 16.47 5.77 4.07
C PHE A 66 16.71 4.58 5.03
N GLN A 67 16.51 3.34 4.57
CA GLN A 67 16.68 2.12 5.38
C GLN A 67 18.08 1.47 5.33
N GLN A 68 19.01 1.93 4.50
CA GLN A 68 20.29 1.24 4.28
C GLN A 68 21.37 1.56 5.33
N ASN A 69 21.34 2.76 5.92
CA ASN A 69 22.32 3.21 6.92
C ASN A 69 21.75 3.29 8.36
N MET A 70 20.60 2.65 8.60
CA MET A 70 19.96 2.67 9.92
C MET A 70 20.44 1.54 10.81
N SER A 71 20.52 1.82 12.12
CA SER A 71 20.65 0.78 13.15
C SER A 71 19.50 -0.24 13.03
N PHE A 72 19.78 -1.50 13.37
CA PHE A 72 18.81 -2.59 13.37
C PHE A 72 17.51 -2.23 14.13
N LYS A 73 17.63 -1.57 15.29
CA LYS A 73 16.48 -1.13 16.10
C LYS A 73 15.60 -0.14 15.33
N THR A 74 16.21 0.84 14.69
CA THR A 74 15.50 1.86 13.90
C THR A 74 14.85 1.23 12.66
N ARG A 75 15.52 0.28 12.01
CA ARG A 75 14.95 -0.47 10.89
C ARG A 75 13.71 -1.26 11.31
N ILE A 76 13.74 -1.95 12.45
CA ILE A 76 12.55 -2.64 12.99
C ILE A 76 11.43 -1.65 13.30
N LEU A 77 11.73 -0.48 13.87
CA LEU A 77 10.70 0.53 14.16
C LEU A 77 10.02 1.02 12.86
N PHE A 78 10.77 1.21 11.78
CA PHE A 78 10.23 1.60 10.48
C PHE A 78 9.41 0.48 9.81
N LEU A 79 9.83 -0.77 9.98
CA LEU A 79 9.11 -1.96 9.49
C LEU A 79 7.94 -2.36 10.40
N SER A 80 7.85 -1.82 11.62
CA SER A 80 6.85 -2.23 12.61
C SER A 80 5.41 -2.11 12.12
N PRO A 81 5.01 -1.10 11.32
CA PRO A 81 3.65 -1.03 10.80
C PRO A 81 3.36 -2.16 9.81
N LEU A 82 4.33 -2.53 8.97
CA LEU A 82 4.22 -3.68 8.06
C LEU A 82 4.15 -4.99 8.84
N LEU A 83 5.01 -5.17 9.85
CA LEU A 83 5.01 -6.37 10.70
C LEU A 83 3.70 -6.51 11.48
N LEU A 84 3.16 -5.41 11.99
CA LEU A 84 1.87 -5.37 12.67
C LEU A 84 0.73 -5.74 11.71
N TYR A 85 0.73 -5.19 10.50
CA TYR A 85 -0.27 -5.52 9.47
C TYR A 85 -0.22 -7.00 9.07
N LEU A 86 0.97 -7.55 8.83
CA LEU A 86 1.14 -8.98 8.53
C LEU A 86 0.66 -9.87 9.69
N LEU A 87 0.89 -9.45 10.93
CA LEU A 87 0.39 -10.16 12.12
C LEU A 87 -1.14 -10.12 12.20
N ILE A 88 -1.75 -8.96 11.90
CA ILE A 88 -3.21 -8.79 11.85
C ILE A 88 -3.82 -9.71 10.79
N ILE A 89 -3.26 -9.78 9.58
CA ILE A 89 -3.72 -10.70 8.51
C ILE A 89 -3.63 -12.15 8.96
N LEU A 90 -2.50 -12.54 9.59
CA LEU A 90 -2.27 -13.90 10.05
C LEU A 90 -3.31 -14.34 11.08
N ILE A 91 -3.66 -13.45 12.01
CA ILE A 91 -4.66 -13.69 13.05
C ILE A 91 -6.09 -13.62 12.48
N GLY A 92 -6.36 -12.61 11.65
CA GLY A 92 -7.67 -12.32 11.05
C GLY A 92 -8.20 -13.41 10.14
N ASN A 93 -7.30 -14.07 9.40
CA ASN A 93 -7.64 -15.24 8.58
C ASN A 93 -7.81 -16.54 9.39
N LYS A 94 -7.99 -16.46 10.72
CA LYS A 94 -8.10 -17.60 11.66
C LYS A 94 -6.87 -18.53 11.65
N GLY A 95 -5.69 -18.01 11.28
CA GLY A 95 -4.48 -18.80 11.09
C GLY A 95 -4.56 -19.73 9.88
N VAL A 96 -3.66 -20.72 9.80
CA VAL A 96 -3.57 -21.71 8.69
C VAL A 96 -4.76 -22.69 8.66
N HIS A 97 -5.85 -22.41 9.39
CA HIS A 97 -6.96 -23.34 9.54
C HIS A 97 -7.95 -23.20 8.38
N GLY A 98 -7.77 -24.04 7.36
CA GLY A 98 -8.74 -24.23 6.26
C GLY A 98 -8.20 -23.94 4.85
N SER A 99 -7.03 -23.32 4.75
CA SER A 99 -6.32 -23.04 3.49
C SER A 99 -5.03 -23.86 3.40
N SER A 100 -4.63 -24.30 2.19
CA SER A 100 -3.36 -24.99 2.03
C SER A 100 -2.18 -24.06 2.40
N ILE A 101 -1.04 -24.63 2.82
CA ILE A 101 0.19 -23.83 3.07
C ILE A 101 0.55 -23.00 1.84
N VAL A 102 0.30 -23.55 0.63
CA VAL A 102 0.53 -22.86 -0.63
C VAL A 102 -0.35 -21.61 -0.76
N ASP A 103 -1.64 -21.72 -0.45
CA ASP A 103 -2.56 -20.57 -0.49
C ASP A 103 -2.13 -19.46 0.48
N LEU A 104 -1.73 -19.83 1.69
CA LEU A 104 -1.24 -18.86 2.68
C LEU A 104 0.03 -18.14 2.19
N VAL A 105 0.98 -18.87 1.61
CA VAL A 105 2.18 -18.27 1.03
C VAL A 105 1.83 -17.33 -0.12
N LEU A 106 0.90 -17.71 -1.00
CA LEU A 106 0.46 -16.87 -2.12
C LEU A 106 -0.27 -15.60 -1.65
N ILE A 107 -1.10 -15.69 -0.61
CA ILE A 107 -1.77 -14.54 0.00
C ILE A 107 -0.72 -13.58 0.58
N LEU A 108 0.21 -14.09 1.38
CA LEU A 108 1.27 -13.26 1.98
C LEU A 108 2.17 -12.61 0.92
N LEU A 109 2.53 -13.35 -0.13
CA LEU A 109 3.32 -12.83 -1.24
C LEU A 109 2.57 -11.72 -1.98
N THR A 110 1.28 -11.91 -2.28
CA THR A 110 0.49 -10.91 -2.99
C THR A 110 0.30 -9.66 -2.12
N GLN A 111 -0.04 -9.83 -0.84
CA GLN A 111 -0.14 -8.73 0.12
C GLN A 111 1.18 -7.97 0.25
N THR A 112 2.31 -8.66 0.35
CA THR A 112 3.61 -8.00 0.56
C THR A 112 4.18 -7.37 -0.71
N LEU A 113 4.19 -8.12 -1.82
CA LEU A 113 4.87 -7.71 -3.06
C LEU A 113 4.00 -6.80 -3.94
N VAL A 114 2.68 -6.83 -3.78
CA VAL A 114 1.76 -6.02 -4.59
C VAL A 114 1.19 -4.91 -3.73
N ILE A 115 0.39 -5.24 -2.71
CA ILE A 115 -0.36 -4.24 -1.94
C ILE A 115 0.58 -3.36 -1.12
N ALA A 116 1.36 -3.96 -0.21
CA ALA A 116 2.28 -3.23 0.64
C ALA A 116 3.36 -2.50 -0.18
N PHE A 117 3.80 -3.06 -1.31
CA PHE A 117 4.71 -2.38 -2.22
C PHE A 117 4.08 -1.10 -2.81
N VAL A 118 2.87 -1.18 -3.37
CA VAL A 118 2.18 -0.01 -3.95
C VAL A 118 1.94 1.05 -2.88
N GLU A 119 1.44 0.66 -1.71
CA GLU A 119 1.16 1.57 -0.61
C GLU A 119 2.43 2.26 -0.08
N GLU A 120 3.48 1.49 0.20
CA GLU A 120 4.76 2.03 0.66
C GLU A 120 5.33 2.99 -0.39
N MET A 121 5.28 2.62 -1.68
CA MET A 121 5.80 3.47 -2.75
C MET A 121 5.01 4.75 -2.96
N VAL A 122 3.68 4.72 -2.90
CA VAL A 122 2.88 5.92 -3.13
C VAL A 122 2.89 6.82 -1.89
N PHE A 123 2.54 6.30 -0.71
CA PHE A 123 2.32 7.12 0.47
C PHE A 123 3.63 7.56 1.14
N ARG A 124 4.59 6.65 1.30
CA ARG A 124 5.88 6.89 1.98
C ARG A 124 7.02 7.17 1.01
N GLY A 125 6.96 6.61 -0.19
CA GLY A 125 7.85 6.93 -1.30
C GLY A 125 7.51 8.30 -1.90
N PHE A 126 6.44 8.41 -2.68
CA PHE A 126 6.19 9.61 -3.49
C PHE A 126 5.58 10.77 -2.70
N ILE A 127 4.43 10.55 -2.06
CA ILE A 127 3.66 11.61 -1.39
C ILE A 127 4.46 12.21 -0.22
N LEU A 128 4.99 11.37 0.67
CA LEU A 128 5.77 11.84 1.81
C LEU A 128 6.99 12.65 1.36
N ASN A 129 7.80 12.14 0.41
CA ASN A 129 8.98 12.88 -0.08
C ASN A 129 8.62 14.21 -0.76
N LEU A 130 7.50 14.27 -1.49
CA LEU A 130 6.99 15.52 -2.05
C LEU A 130 6.61 16.53 -0.97
N LEU A 131 6.01 16.07 0.14
CA LEU A 131 5.57 16.92 1.24
C LEU A 131 6.71 17.30 2.21
N LEU A 132 7.78 16.51 2.29
CA LEU A 132 8.97 16.81 3.10
C LEU A 132 9.61 18.14 2.68
N ALA A 133 9.49 18.53 1.41
CA ALA A 133 9.93 19.83 0.90
C ALA A 133 9.24 21.04 1.58
N LYS A 134 8.14 20.81 2.30
CA LYS A 134 7.41 21.85 3.04
C LYS A 134 7.75 21.81 4.54
N SER A 135 7.54 20.67 5.18
CA SER A 135 7.89 20.45 6.59
C SER A 135 7.68 18.99 6.96
N TYR A 136 8.47 18.48 7.90
CA TYR A 136 8.31 17.14 8.45
C TYR A 136 6.89 16.87 9.00
N LYS A 137 6.36 17.78 9.84
CA LYS A 137 5.04 17.62 10.47
C LYS A 137 3.91 17.49 9.44
N VAL A 138 3.87 18.37 8.43
CA VAL A 138 2.85 18.32 7.38
C VAL A 138 3.00 17.04 6.54
N ALA A 139 4.22 16.62 6.25
CA ALA A 139 4.46 15.42 5.45
C ALA A 139 3.90 14.17 6.12
N VAL A 140 4.19 13.99 7.39
CA VAL A 140 3.68 12.84 8.17
C VAL A 140 2.17 12.89 8.29
N LEU A 141 1.61 14.00 8.78
CA LEU A 141 0.16 14.10 9.02
C LEU A 141 -0.66 13.93 7.75
N LEU A 142 -0.26 14.57 6.64
CA LEU A 142 -1.03 14.54 5.41
C LEU A 142 -0.86 13.21 4.67
N SER A 143 0.34 12.62 4.64
CA SER A 143 0.54 11.28 4.06
C SER A 143 -0.27 10.23 4.83
N SER A 144 -0.25 10.26 6.16
CA SER A 144 -1.06 9.36 7.00
C SER A 144 -2.57 9.57 6.84
N PHE A 145 -3.01 10.82 6.71
CA PHE A 145 -4.42 11.13 6.46
C PHE A 145 -4.90 10.59 5.11
N LEU A 146 -4.12 10.81 4.03
CA LEU A 146 -4.45 10.31 2.69
C LEU A 146 -4.48 8.78 2.65
N PHE A 147 -3.51 8.14 3.30
CA PHE A 147 -3.50 6.69 3.48
C PHE A 147 -4.80 6.21 4.15
N ALA A 148 -5.15 6.76 5.32
CA ALA A 148 -6.38 6.40 6.03
C ALA A 148 -7.65 6.70 5.22
N PHE A 149 -7.66 7.78 4.44
CA PHE A 149 -8.75 8.16 3.56
C PHE A 149 -8.98 7.12 2.46
N THR A 150 -7.92 6.67 1.77
CA THR A 150 -8.01 5.61 0.75
C THR A 150 -8.60 4.31 1.33
N HIS A 151 -8.18 3.88 2.52
CA HIS A 151 -8.75 2.69 3.16
C HIS A 151 -10.22 2.88 3.58
N SER A 152 -10.59 4.09 4.01
CA SER A 152 -11.97 4.40 4.36
C SER A 152 -12.91 4.30 3.14
N LEU A 153 -12.44 4.63 1.93
CA LEU A 153 -13.21 4.47 0.70
C LEU A 153 -13.44 3.00 0.33
N ASN A 154 -12.47 2.13 0.60
CA ASN A 154 -12.64 0.68 0.41
C ASN A 154 -13.74 0.13 1.33
N MET A 155 -13.86 0.65 2.56
CA MET A 155 -14.95 0.31 3.50
C MET A 155 -16.32 0.77 2.97
N LEU A 156 -16.39 1.98 2.39
CA LEU A 156 -17.62 2.53 1.82
C LEU A 156 -18.10 1.82 0.55
N SER A 157 -17.24 1.03 -0.08
CA SER A 157 -17.55 0.23 -1.28
C SER A 157 -18.33 -1.06 -0.97
N GLY A 158 -18.81 -1.23 0.28
CA GLY A 158 -19.64 -2.36 0.70
C GLY A 158 -18.87 -3.56 1.23
N GLN A 159 -17.54 -3.47 1.40
CA GLN A 159 -16.79 -4.47 2.15
C GLN A 159 -17.15 -4.40 3.64
N SER A 160 -17.31 -5.55 4.27
CA SER A 160 -17.53 -5.60 5.72
C SER A 160 -16.33 -4.97 6.45
N VAL A 161 -16.58 -4.34 7.60
CA VAL A 161 -15.51 -3.78 8.44
C VAL A 161 -14.47 -4.85 8.78
N ALA A 162 -14.91 -6.10 8.96
CA ALA A 162 -14.03 -7.24 9.15
C ALA A 162 -13.11 -7.46 7.95
N ASN A 163 -13.64 -7.55 6.72
CA ASN A 163 -12.83 -7.77 5.51
C ASN A 163 -11.96 -6.55 5.12
N THR A 164 -12.30 -5.36 5.65
CA THR A 164 -11.51 -4.14 5.42
C THR A 164 -10.30 -4.07 6.36
N ILE A 165 -10.40 -4.69 7.53
CA ILE A 165 -9.35 -4.73 8.55
C ILE A 165 -8.55 -6.03 8.48
N PHE A 166 -9.16 -7.13 8.02
CA PHE A 166 -8.65 -8.51 8.06
C PHE A 166 -8.74 -9.21 6.71
#